data_AF-A0A3D5SSD2-F1
#
_entry.id   AF-A0A3D5SSD2-F1
#
_cell.length_a   1.000
_cell.length_b   1.000
_cell.length_c   1.000
_cell.angle_alpha   90.00
_cell.angle_beta   90.00
_cell.angle_gamma   90.00
#
_symmetry.space_group_name_H-M   'P 1'
#
loop_
_entity.id
_entity.type
_entity.pdbx_description
1 polymer ?
#
loop_
_entity_poly.entity_id
_entity_poly.type
_entity_poly.pdbx_seq_one_letter_code
_entity_poly.pdbx_strand_id
1 'polypeptide(L)'
;MASVLPSSKSSGLASGELLRWAPVALGLALLYGPTYWDLAHGLWNTEEQAHGPIVAAVALFLIWQNRAALAAAGARPRDVAGGALLGFGLLLYVLGRSQDILLFEIGSQIPVLAGTLLVAAG
;
A
#
# COMPACT_ATOMS: atom_id res chain seq x y z
N MET A 1 25.32 -43.59 -13.06
CA MET A 1 25.96 -42.38 -13.62
C MET A 1 24.93 -41.26 -13.58
N ALA A 2 25.34 -40.09 -13.10
CA ALA A 2 24.50 -39.06 -12.47
C ALA A 2 23.48 -38.37 -13.40
N SER A 3 22.23 -38.25 -12.95
CA SER A 3 21.28 -37.26 -13.47
C SER A 3 21.34 -36.03 -12.57
N VAL A 4 21.78 -34.94 -13.16
CA VAL A 4 22.07 -33.66 -12.51
C VAL A 4 20.76 -32.97 -12.15
N LEU A 5 20.54 -32.68 -10.86
CA LEU A 5 19.47 -31.80 -10.41
C LEU A 5 19.77 -30.36 -10.88
N PRO A 6 18.80 -29.62 -11.47
CA PRO A 6 18.99 -28.21 -11.74
C PRO A 6 19.03 -27.43 -10.41
N SER A 7 20.14 -26.73 -10.17
CA SER A 7 20.31 -25.78 -9.08
C SER A 7 19.52 -24.50 -9.38
N SER A 8 18.39 -24.30 -8.72
CA SER A 8 17.64 -23.05 -8.79
C SER A 8 18.30 -21.99 -7.90
N LYS A 9 19.16 -21.15 -8.47
CA LYS A 9 19.54 -19.88 -7.83
C LYS A 9 18.55 -18.79 -8.28
N SER A 10 17.43 -18.65 -7.58
CA SER A 10 16.45 -17.58 -7.80
C SER A 10 16.42 -16.51 -6.70
N SER A 11 17.27 -16.59 -5.67
CA SER A 11 17.23 -15.70 -4.50
C SER A 11 17.79 -14.28 -4.72
N GLY A 12 18.57 -14.06 -5.77
CA GLY A 12 19.22 -12.76 -6.04
C GLY A 12 18.27 -11.66 -6.53
N LEU A 13 17.26 -12.02 -7.34
CA LEU A 13 16.33 -11.07 -7.94
C LEU A 13 15.27 -10.57 -6.95
N ALA A 14 14.79 -11.46 -6.06
CA ALA A 14 13.79 -11.11 -5.05
C ALA A 14 14.34 -10.13 -4.00
N SER A 15 15.62 -10.26 -3.64
CA SER A 15 16.27 -9.41 -2.62
C SER A 15 16.43 -7.96 -3.09
N GLY A 16 16.74 -7.76 -4.39
CA GLY A 16 16.93 -6.42 -4.97
C GLY A 16 15.62 -5.63 -5.11
N GLU A 17 14.54 -6.28 -5.54
CA GLU A 17 13.21 -5.66 -5.60
C GLU A 17 12.69 -5.32 -4.20
N LEU A 18 12.87 -6.20 -3.21
CA LEU A 18 12.46 -5.91 -1.82
C LEU A 18 13.13 -4.64 -1.29
N LEU A 19 14.43 -4.46 -1.59
CA LEU A 19 15.19 -3.30 -1.16
C LEU A 19 14.77 -2.02 -1.89
N ARG A 20 14.37 -2.12 -3.17
CA ARG A 20 13.81 -1.00 -3.95
C ARG A 20 12.50 -0.48 -3.34
N TRP A 21 11.63 -1.37 -2.88
CA TRP A 21 10.32 -1.00 -2.31
C TRP A 21 10.36 -0.69 -0.80
N ALA A 22 11.44 -1.04 -0.11
CA ALA A 22 11.63 -0.77 1.32
C ALA A 22 11.35 0.70 1.75
N PRO A 23 11.88 1.75 1.09
CA PRO A 23 11.60 3.13 1.49
C PRO A 23 10.13 3.51 1.30
N VAL A 24 9.46 2.99 0.27
CA VAL A 24 8.03 3.22 0.02
C VAL A 24 7.20 2.55 1.11
N ALA A 25 7.47 1.28 1.40
CA ALA A 25 6.78 0.54 2.45
C ALA A 25 6.98 1.19 3.83
N LEU A 26 8.21 1.63 4.13
CA LEU A 26 8.52 2.34 5.36
C LEU A 26 7.79 3.68 5.45
N GLY A 27 7.78 4.48 4.38
CA GLY A 27 7.06 5.75 4.32
C GLY A 27 5.55 5.58 4.56
N LEU A 28 4.93 4.58 3.91
CA LEU A 28 3.51 4.27 4.11
C LEU A 28 3.22 3.76 5.53
N ALA A 29 4.10 2.93 6.09
CA ALA A 29 3.95 2.44 7.47
C ALA A 29 4.06 3.57 8.49
N LEU A 30 5.00 4.51 8.30
CA LEU A 30 5.13 5.69 9.16
C LEU A 30 3.95 6.64 9.02
N LEU A 31 3.43 6.82 7.79
CA LEU A 31 2.29 7.70 7.52
C LEU A 31 0.98 7.16 8.11
N TYR A 32 0.66 5.89 7.87
CA TYR A 32 -0.63 5.31 8.27
C TYR A 32 -0.59 4.51 9.57
N GLY A 33 0.59 4.23 10.12
CA GLY A 33 0.76 3.53 11.40
C GLY A 33 -0.07 4.16 12.53
N PRO A 34 0.01 5.48 12.75
CA PRO A 34 -0.82 6.17 13.74
C PRO A 34 -2.33 6.00 13.47
N THR A 35 -2.77 6.12 12.21
CA THR A 35 -4.18 5.95 11.84
C THR A 35 -4.69 4.55 12.18
N TYR A 36 -3.92 3.50 11.90
CA TYR A 36 -4.31 2.13 12.27
C TYR A 36 -4.28 1.90 13.79
N TRP A 37 -3.36 2.55 14.51
CA TRP A 37 -3.34 2.52 15.97
C TRP A 37 -4.62 3.15 16.55
N ASP A 38 -4.99 4.33 16.07
CA ASP A 38 -6.18 5.07 16.50
C ASP A 38 -7.47 4.30 16.15
N LEU A 39 -7.52 3.67 14.97
CA LEU A 39 -8.63 2.79 14.58
C LEU A 39 -8.77 1.57 15.49
N ALA A 40 -7.66 0.89 15.79
CA ALA A 40 -7.64 -0.32 16.61
C ALA A 40 -7.94 -0.06 18.09
N HIS A 41 -7.63 1.13 18.62
CA HIS A 41 -7.93 1.51 20.01
C HIS A 41 -9.22 2.32 20.15
N GLY A 42 -9.77 2.82 19.04
CA GLY A 42 -10.97 3.65 19.01
C GLY A 42 -12.08 3.00 18.20
N LEU A 43 -12.25 3.46 16.96
CA LEU A 43 -13.45 3.22 16.15
C LEU A 43 -13.80 1.74 15.99
N TRP A 44 -12.82 0.86 15.80
CA TRP A 44 -13.07 -0.57 15.63
C TRP A 44 -13.48 -1.30 16.90
N ASN A 45 -13.37 -0.67 18.08
CA ASN A 45 -13.92 -1.21 19.32
C ASN A 45 -15.38 -0.79 19.55
N THR A 46 -15.96 0.03 18.68
CA THR A 46 -17.38 0.41 18.74
C THR A 46 -18.25 -0.63 18.03
N GLU A 47 -19.45 -0.90 18.55
CA GLU A 47 -20.36 -1.88 17.93
C GLU A 47 -20.73 -1.51 16.49
N GLU A 48 -20.84 -0.21 16.18
CA GLU A 48 -21.19 0.29 14.85
C GLU A 48 -20.12 -0.03 13.79
N GLN A 49 -18.84 -0.02 14.17
CA GLN A 49 -17.71 -0.11 13.24
C GLN A 49 -16.74 -1.26 13.55
N ALA A 50 -17.17 -2.24 14.36
CA ALA A 50 -16.39 -3.42 14.72
C ALA A 50 -16.01 -4.32 13.53
N HIS A 51 -16.66 -4.13 12.38
CA HIS A 51 -16.39 -4.85 11.14
C HIS A 51 -15.21 -4.25 10.35
N GLY A 52 -14.69 -3.09 10.73
CA GLY A 52 -13.59 -2.44 10.01
C GLY A 52 -12.32 -3.29 9.84
N PRO A 53 -11.83 -4.02 10.86
CA PRO A 53 -10.65 -4.88 10.72
C PRO A 53 -10.82 -5.98 9.67
N ILE A 54 -12.01 -6.62 9.59
CA ILE A 54 -12.25 -7.69 8.63
C ILE A 54 -12.33 -7.14 7.20
N VAL A 55 -12.91 -5.95 7.00
CA VAL A 55 -12.93 -5.29 5.69
C VAL A 55 -11.50 -4.96 5.23
N ALA A 56 -10.66 -4.44 6.12
CA ALA A 56 -9.25 -4.18 5.83
C ALA A 56 -8.49 -5.47 5.46
N ALA A 57 -8.71 -6.55 6.22
CA ALA A 57 -8.10 -7.85 5.94
C ALA A 57 -8.54 -8.42 4.58
N VAL A 58 -9.83 -8.33 4.24
CA VAL A 58 -10.37 -8.78 2.95
C VAL A 58 -9.82 -7.94 1.81
N ALA A 59 -9.71 -6.61 1.97
CA ALA A 59 -9.11 -5.74 0.95
C ALA A 59 -7.66 -6.14 0.66
N LEU A 60 -6.84 -6.36 1.69
CA LEU A 60 -5.46 -6.85 1.55
C LEU A 60 -5.41 -8.23 0.88
N PHE A 61 -6.31 -9.13 1.27
CA PHE A 61 -6.42 -10.45 0.65
C PHE A 61 -6.75 -10.36 -0.84
N LEU A 62 -7.70 -9.50 -1.24
CA LEU A 62 -8.07 -9.31 -2.64
C LEU A 62 -6.91 -8.70 -3.45
N ILE A 63 -6.18 -7.73 -2.89
CA ILE A 63 -4.97 -7.19 -3.52
C ILE A 63 -3.94 -8.29 -3.74
N TRP A 64 -3.69 -9.11 -2.70
CA TRP A 64 -2.76 -10.23 -2.80
C TRP A 64 -3.22 -11.27 -3.84
N GLN A 65 -4.51 -11.61 -3.85
CA GLN A 65 -5.08 -12.56 -4.80
C GLN A 65 -4.94 -12.07 -6.25
N ASN A 66 -5.14 -10.78 -6.48
CA ASN A 66 -5.09 -10.17 -7.82
C ASN A 66 -3.69 -9.65 -8.21
N ARG A 67 -2.64 -9.90 -7.41
CA ARG A 67 -1.28 -9.39 -7.66
C ARG A 67 -0.72 -9.71 -9.06
N ALA A 68 -1.04 -10.89 -9.60
CA ALA A 68 -0.57 -11.28 -10.93
C ALA A 68 -1.25 -10.48 -12.04
N ALA A 69 -2.56 -10.22 -11.91
CA ALA A 69 -3.30 -9.37 -12.83
C ALA A 69 -2.82 -7.91 -12.75
N LEU A 70 -2.55 -7.42 -11.53
CA LEU A 70 -1.97 -6.09 -11.30
C LEU A 70 -0.57 -5.95 -11.93
N ALA A 71 0.28 -6.97 -11.81
CA ALA A 71 1.60 -6.98 -12.44
C ALA A 71 1.51 -7.06 -13.98
N ALA A 72 0.54 -7.82 -14.51
CA ALA A 72 0.33 -7.98 -15.94
C ALA A 72 -0.26 -6.73 -16.62
N ALA A 73 -0.88 -5.82 -15.87
CA ALA A 73 -1.48 -4.60 -16.40
C ALA A 73 -0.48 -3.64 -17.09
N GLY A 74 0.83 -3.87 -16.90
CA GLY A 74 1.89 -3.10 -17.55
C GLY A 74 1.90 -1.65 -17.08
N ALA A 75 2.57 -1.39 -15.95
CA ALA A 75 2.73 -0.03 -15.46
C ALA A 75 3.50 0.81 -16.49
N ARG A 76 2.92 1.95 -16.87
CA ARG A 76 3.62 2.99 -17.63
C ARG A 76 3.82 4.17 -16.69
N PRO A 77 5.06 4.63 -16.45
CA PRO A 77 5.31 5.81 -15.65
C PRO A 77 4.46 6.98 -16.16
N ARG A 78 3.76 7.63 -15.24
CA ARG A 78 3.04 8.87 -15.49
C ARG A 78 3.36 9.85 -14.37
N ASP A 79 4.60 10.28 -14.32
CA ASP A 79 5.17 11.03 -13.19
C ASP A 79 4.33 12.26 -12.80
N VAL A 80 3.80 13.01 -13.78
CA VAL A 80 2.96 14.18 -13.51
C VAL A 80 1.62 13.78 -12.89
N ALA A 81 0.93 12.78 -13.45
CA ALA A 81 -0.36 12.33 -12.94
C ALA A 81 -0.20 11.61 -11.58
N GLY A 82 0.85 10.79 -11.44
CA GLY A 82 1.20 10.11 -10.20
C GLY A 82 1.58 11.10 -9.10
N GLY A 83 2.41 12.10 -9.41
CA GLY A 83 2.77 13.17 -8.50
C GLY A 83 1.58 14.03 -8.07
N ALA A 84 0.70 14.40 -9.02
CA ALA A 84 -0.52 15.14 -8.70
C ALA A 84 -1.46 14.34 -7.79
N LEU A 85 -1.64 13.04 -8.08
CA LEU A 85 -2.50 12.16 -7.28
C LEU A 85 -1.92 11.90 -5.89
N LEU A 86 -0.60 11.69 -5.80
CA LEU A 86 0.12 11.54 -4.54
C LEU A 86 0.01 12.83 -3.71
N GLY A 87 0.27 14.00 -4.32
CA GLY A 87 0.14 15.29 -3.67
C GLY A 87 -1.29 15.53 -3.15
N PHE A 88 -2.30 15.24 -3.96
CA PHE A 88 -3.70 15.33 -3.54
C PHE A 88 -4.01 14.39 -2.36
N GLY A 89 -3.54 13.13 -2.41
CA GLY A 89 -3.72 12.19 -1.31
C GLY A 89 -3.03 12.65 -0.03
N LEU A 90 -1.80 13.15 -0.12
CA LEU A 90 -1.08 13.70 1.04
C LEU A 90 -1.77 14.93 1.62
N LEU A 91 -2.34 15.81 0.79
CA LEU A 91 -3.14 16.94 1.26
C LEU A 91 -4.40 16.48 2.01
N LEU A 92 -5.10 15.47 1.49
CA LEU A 92 -6.24 14.86 2.19
C LEU A 92 -5.82 14.26 3.53
N TYR A 93 -4.70 13.54 3.56
CA TYR A 93 -4.17 12.97 4.80
C TYR A 93 -3.85 14.06 5.82
N VAL A 94 -3.08 15.10 5.43
CA VAL A 94 -2.67 16.18 6.33
C VAL A 94 -3.89 16.94 6.84
N LEU A 95 -4.84 17.26 5.96
CA LEU A 95 -6.08 17.93 6.34
C LEU A 95 -6.92 17.05 7.26
N GLY A 96 -7.07 15.77 6.93
CA GLY A 96 -7.78 14.80 7.75
C GLY A 96 -7.20 14.71 9.15
N ARG A 97 -5.89 14.43 9.25
CA ARG A 97 -5.18 14.25 10.52
C ARG A 97 -5.13 15.53 11.36
N SER A 98 -5.03 16.69 10.72
CA SER A 98 -4.97 17.98 11.42
C SER A 98 -6.34 18.46 11.90
N GLN A 99 -7.43 17.96 11.31
CA GLN A 99 -8.81 18.35 11.65
C GLN A 99 -9.58 17.21 12.34
N ASP A 100 -8.91 16.10 12.67
CA ASP A 100 -9.50 14.85 13.16
C ASP A 100 -10.67 14.35 12.29
N ILE A 101 -10.57 14.53 10.96
CA ILE A 101 -11.54 14.03 9.98
C ILE A 101 -11.07 12.67 9.48
N LEU A 102 -11.46 11.62 10.20
CA LEU A 102 -11.07 10.24 9.94
C LEU A 102 -11.39 9.78 8.51
N LEU A 103 -12.51 10.23 7.93
CA LEU A 103 -12.87 9.88 6.55
C LEU A 103 -11.83 10.36 5.54
N PHE A 104 -11.22 11.54 5.76
CA PHE A 104 -10.18 12.05 4.88
C PHE A 104 -8.87 11.29 5.07
N GLU A 105 -8.54 10.90 6.31
CA GLU A 105 -7.36 10.07 6.58
C GLU A 105 -7.46 8.70 5.91
N ILE A 106 -8.55 7.96 6.14
CA ILE A 106 -8.75 6.62 5.55
C ILE A 106 -8.89 6.75 4.03
N GLY A 107 -9.68 7.72 3.57
CA GLY A 107 -9.91 7.97 2.15
C GLY A 107 -8.65 8.35 1.38
N SER A 108 -7.68 9.01 2.03
CA SER A 108 -6.40 9.39 1.43
C SER A 108 -5.53 8.20 1.00
N GLN A 109 -5.75 7.01 1.56
CA GLN A 109 -4.99 5.81 1.21
C GLN A 109 -5.08 5.48 -0.28
N ILE A 110 -6.27 5.65 -0.88
CA ILE A 110 -6.49 5.34 -2.29
C ILE A 110 -5.61 6.22 -3.22
N PRO A 111 -5.69 7.56 -3.18
CA PRO A 111 -4.85 8.41 -4.01
C PRO A 111 -3.35 8.32 -3.64
N VAL A 112 -2.99 8.15 -2.37
CA VAL A 112 -1.59 7.98 -1.97
C VAL A 112 -1.00 6.70 -2.55
N LEU A 113 -1.67 5.56 -2.41
CA LEU A 113 -1.20 4.28 -2.96
C LEU A 113 -1.14 4.33 -4.50
N ALA A 114 -2.19 4.83 -5.15
CA ALA A 114 -2.23 4.95 -6.60
C ALA A 114 -1.15 5.88 -7.15
N GLY A 115 -0.97 7.06 -6.54
CA GLY A 115 0.07 8.02 -6.93
C GLY A 115 1.47 7.47 -6.72
N THR A 116 1.71 6.81 -5.58
CA THR A 116 2.99 6.15 -5.27
C THR A 116 3.31 5.06 -6.29
N LEU A 117 2.34 4.21 -6.63
CA LEU A 117 2.54 3.17 -7.65
C LEU A 117 2.82 3.78 -9.03
N LEU A 118 2.13 4.84 -9.43
CA LEU A 118 2.36 5.50 -10.72
C LEU A 118 3.73 6.17 -10.86
N VAL A 119 4.31 6.63 -9.74
CA VAL A 119 5.65 7.23 -9.70
C VAL A 119 6.74 6.16 -9.53
N ALA A 120 6.53 5.18 -8.64
CA ALA A 120 7.56 4.19 -8.28
C ALA A 120 7.63 3.00 -9.25
N ALA A 121 6.54 2.66 -9.94
CA ALA A 121 6.52 1.64 -11.00
C ALA A 121 6.99 2.17 -12.37
N GLY A 122 7.50 3.41 -12.39
CA GLY A 122 8.26 3.99 -13.50
C GLY A 122 9.64 3.39 -13.69
#